data_AF-A0A950PZR8-F1
#
_entry.id   AF-A0A950PZR8-F1
#
_cell.length_a   1.000
_cell.length_b   1.000
_cell.length_c   1.000
_cell.angle_alpha   90.00
_cell.angle_beta   90.00
_cell.angle_gamma   90.00
#
_symmetry.space_group_name_H-M   'P 1'
#
loop_
_entity.id
_entity.type
_entity.pdbx_description
1 polymer ?
#
loop_
_entity_poly.entity_id
_entity_poly.type
_entity_poly.pdbx_seq_one_letter_code
_entity_poly.pdbx_strand_id
1 'polypeptide(L)'
;MSDVSPPQLSIDRAVELVTAYLGAWTERRTPARRRLLHHCWSETGTFSAWTTHVEGFDAMDSHIANALRQQPRRCRRMRTSEVHVSHNKISFT
;
A
#
# COMPACT_ATOMS: atom_id res chain seq x y z
N MET A 1 -16.70 -24.81 -16.68
CA MET A 1 -16.01 -24.10 -15.58
C MET A 1 -16.15 -22.62 -15.90
N SER A 2 -17.09 -21.92 -15.26
CA SER A 2 -17.37 -20.52 -15.60
C SER A 2 -16.17 -19.66 -15.20
N ASP A 3 -15.62 -18.96 -16.19
CA ASP A 3 -14.53 -18.00 -16.03
C ASP A 3 -15.07 -16.77 -15.29
N VAL A 4 -15.05 -16.81 -13.96
CA VAL A 4 -15.40 -15.66 -13.13
C VAL A 4 -14.19 -14.73 -13.16
N SER A 5 -14.18 -13.83 -14.16
CA SER A 5 -13.24 -12.72 -14.17
C SER A 5 -13.32 -11.97 -12.84
N PRO A 6 -12.20 -11.71 -12.15
CA PRO A 6 -12.21 -11.00 -10.90
C PRO A 6 -12.85 -9.62 -11.09
N PRO A 7 -13.58 -9.11 -10.07
CA PRO A 7 -14.24 -7.83 -10.18
C PRO A 7 -13.23 -6.75 -10.54
N GLN A 8 -13.63 -5.88 -11.46
CA GLN A 8 -12.79 -4.76 -11.89
C GLN A 8 -12.63 -3.76 -10.74
N LEU A 9 -11.39 -3.31 -10.52
CA LEU A 9 -11.07 -2.29 -9.55
C LEU A 9 -11.69 -0.96 -10.00
N SER A 10 -12.55 -0.36 -9.18
CA SER A 10 -13.07 0.98 -9.44
C SER A 10 -12.05 2.05 -9.06
N ILE A 11 -12.20 3.24 -9.63
CA ILE A 11 -11.36 4.41 -9.32
C ILE A 11 -11.45 4.78 -7.83
N ASP A 12 -12.66 4.78 -7.26
CA ASP A 12 -12.89 5.11 -5.85
C ASP A 12 -12.19 4.09 -4.94
N ARG A 13 -12.34 2.80 -5.25
CA ARG A 13 -11.67 1.74 -4.48
C ARG A 13 -10.15 1.88 -4.58
N ALA A 14 -9.61 2.21 -5.75
CA ALA A 14 -8.18 2.46 -5.91
C ALA A 14 -7.71 3.66 -5.07
N VAL A 15 -8.47 4.75 -5.03
CA VAL A 15 -8.17 5.92 -4.20
C VAL A 15 -8.17 5.56 -2.71
N GLU A 16 -9.12 4.75 -2.25
CA GLU A 16 -9.16 4.25 -0.87
C GLU A 16 -7.92 3.42 -0.52
N LEU A 17 -7.56 2.47 -1.38
CA LEU A 17 -6.39 1.60 -1.20
C LEU A 17 -5.09 2.40 -1.14
N VAL A 18 -4.90 3.34 -2.07
CA VAL A 18 -3.75 4.24 -2.09
C VAL A 18 -3.71 5.11 -0.83
N THR A 19 -4.85 5.61 -0.38
CA THR A 19 -4.94 6.44 0.83
C THR A 19 -4.53 5.65 2.07
N ALA A 20 -5.01 4.41 2.21
CA ALA A 20 -4.61 3.52 3.30
C ALA A 20 -3.12 3.17 3.23
N TYR A 21 -2.59 2.89 2.03
CA TYR A 21 -1.18 2.61 1.82
C TYR A 21 -0.29 3.79 2.25
N LEU A 22 -0.59 5.00 1.77
CA LEU A 22 0.13 6.22 2.18
C LEU A 22 0.01 6.46 3.68
N GLY A 23 -1.18 6.21 4.25
CA GLY A 23 -1.42 6.26 5.68
C GLY A 23 -0.47 5.33 6.45
N ALA A 24 -0.36 4.07 6.05
CA ALA A 24 0.54 3.10 6.67
C ALA A 24 2.01 3.58 6.63
N TRP A 25 2.44 4.18 5.52
CA TRP A 25 3.76 4.81 5.39
C TRP A 25 3.94 6.14 6.15
N THR A 26 2.96 6.59 6.92
CA THR A 26 3.09 7.75 7.82
C THR A 26 2.84 7.42 9.29
N GLU A 27 2.28 6.24 9.58
CA GLU A 27 1.89 5.82 10.92
C GLU A 27 3.00 5.05 11.64
N ARG A 28 3.52 5.62 12.73
CA ARG A 28 4.59 5.03 13.53
C ARG A 28 4.08 4.02 14.56
N ARG A 29 2.83 4.14 15.00
CA ARG A 29 2.21 3.24 15.98
C ARG A 29 1.82 1.93 15.30
N THR A 30 2.47 0.84 15.68
CA THR A 30 2.27 -0.49 15.08
C THR A 30 0.80 -0.91 14.98
N PRO A 31 -0.04 -0.82 16.02
CA PRO A 31 -1.44 -1.25 15.91
C PRO A 31 -2.26 -0.44 14.90
N ALA A 32 -2.00 0.87 14.78
CA ALA A 32 -2.68 1.72 13.81
C ALA A 32 -2.17 1.48 12.38
N ARG A 33 -0.84 1.33 12.22
CA ARG A 33 -0.22 1.02 10.92
C ARG A 33 -0.72 -0.32 10.36
N ARG A 34 -0.77 -1.35 11.19
CA ARG A 34 -1.27 -2.69 10.77
C ARG A 34 -2.73 -2.64 10.33
N ARG A 35 -3.59 -1.84 11.00
CA ARG A 35 -4.99 -1.65 10.55
C ARG A 35 -5.08 -1.02 9.17
N LEU A 36 -4.27 0.01 8.91
CA LEU A 36 -4.19 0.66 7.60
C LEU A 36 -3.68 -0.32 6.53
N LEU A 37 -2.60 -1.05 6.85
CA LEU A 37 -2.00 -2.01 5.93
C LEU A 37 -2.96 -3.16 5.59
N HIS A 38 -3.72 -3.66 6.57
CA HIS A 38 -4.72 -4.71 6.35
C HIS A 38 -5.80 -4.30 5.35
N HIS A 39 -6.06 -3.00 5.21
CA HIS A 39 -7.04 -2.51 4.26
C HIS A 39 -6.55 -2.56 2.80
N CYS A 40 -5.24 -2.53 2.57
CA CYS A 40 -4.65 -2.36 1.24
C CYS A 40 -3.61 -3.42 0.85
N TRP A 41 -3.30 -4.39 1.71
CA TRP A 41 -2.26 -5.38 1.49
C TRP A 41 -2.79 -6.79 1.74
N SER A 42 -2.52 -7.70 0.82
CA SER A 42 -2.82 -9.12 0.98
C SER A 42 -1.87 -9.77 1.99
N GLU A 43 -2.33 -10.84 2.66
CA GLU A 43 -1.48 -11.68 3.52
C GLU A 43 -0.23 -12.19 2.78
N THR A 44 -0.36 -12.48 1.49
CA THR A 44 0.72 -12.97 0.60
C THR A 44 1.20 -11.90 -0.38
N GLY A 45 0.94 -10.61 -0.11
CA GLY A 45 1.30 -9.52 -1.01
C GLY A 45 2.81 -9.30 -1.11
N THR A 46 3.27 -8.88 -2.29
CA THR A 46 4.70 -8.63 -2.57
C THR A 46 4.95 -7.15 -2.86
N PHE A 47 5.98 -6.59 -2.24
CA PHE A 47 6.52 -5.27 -2.55
C PHE A 47 7.87 -5.43 -3.25
N SER A 48 8.04 -4.76 -4.38
CA SER A 48 9.29 -4.76 -5.14
C SER A 48 9.68 -3.33 -5.52
N ALA A 49 10.95 -3.01 -5.32
CA ALA A 49 11.61 -1.81 -5.81
C ALA A 49 13.02 -2.19 -6.31
N TRP A 50 13.78 -1.24 -6.84
CA TRP A 50 15.08 -1.50 -7.46
C TRP A 50 16.03 -2.37 -6.62
N THR A 51 16.10 -2.16 -5.30
CA THR A 51 16.98 -2.91 -4.38
C THR A 51 16.24 -3.64 -3.26
N THR A 52 14.91 -3.70 -3.32
CA THR A 52 14.09 -4.17 -2.20
C THR A 52 13.04 -5.14 -2.70
N HIS A 53 12.92 -6.27 -2.02
CA HIS A 53 11.87 -7.24 -2.20
C HIS A 53 11.36 -7.68 -0.84
N VAL A 54 10.04 -7.65 -0.64
CA VAL A 54 9.39 -7.97 0.62
C VAL A 54 8.14 -8.79 0.33
N GLU A 55 8.00 -9.93 1.00
CA GLU A 55 6.88 -10.85 0.81
C GLU A 55 6.08 -11.03 2.10
N GLY A 56 4.78 -10.88 1.99
CA GLY A 56 3.83 -11.12 3.06
C GLY A 56 3.59 -9.92 3.96
N PHE A 57 2.47 -9.98 4.67
CA PHE A 57 1.95 -8.88 5.47
C PHE A 57 2.90 -8.43 6.59
N ASP A 58 3.41 -9.36 7.39
CA ASP A 58 4.26 -9.04 8.55
C ASP A 58 5.62 -8.50 8.12
N ALA A 59 6.18 -9.01 7.01
CA ALA A 59 7.41 -8.49 6.44
C ALA A 59 7.20 -7.07 5.91
N MET A 60 6.05 -6.79 5.28
CA MET A 60 5.72 -5.45 4.82
C MET A 60 5.54 -4.46 5.97
N ASP A 61 4.84 -4.83 7.05
CA ASP A 61 4.73 -3.99 8.26
C ASP A 61 6.10 -3.68 8.87
N SER A 62 6.97 -4.69 8.95
CA SER A 62 8.34 -4.57 9.46
C SER A 62 9.20 -3.67 8.59
N HIS A 63 9.05 -3.77 7.26
CA HIS A 63 9.73 -2.93 6.29
C HIS A 63 9.35 -1.46 6.46
N ILE A 64 8.05 -1.16 6.53
CA ILE A 64 7.55 0.21 6.75
C ILE A 64 8.06 0.75 8.09
N ALA A 65 7.98 -0.05 9.16
CA ALA A 65 8.47 0.34 10.48
C ALA A 65 9.97 0.71 10.45
N ASN A 66 10.79 -0.06 9.73
CA ASN A 66 12.20 0.23 9.57
C ASN A 66 12.45 1.53 8.80
N ALA A 67 11.76 1.74 7.68
CA ALA A 67 11.88 2.97 6.91
C ALA A 67 11.47 4.21 7.74
N LEU A 68 10.42 4.10 8.54
CA LEU A 68 9.92 5.19 9.41
C LEU A 68 10.88 5.56 10.55
N ARG A 69 11.76 4.64 10.98
CA ARG A 69 12.83 4.93 11.95
C ARG A 69 13.94 5.78 11.35
N GLN A 70 14.22 5.60 10.05
CA GLN A 70 15.26 6.34 9.33
C GLN A 70 14.77 7.72 8.87
N GLN A 71 13.46 7.90 8.76
CA GLN A 71 12.86 9.15 8.29
C GLN A 71 12.64 10.17 9.44
N PRO A 72 12.95 11.47 9.23
CA PRO A 72 12.63 12.51 10.19
C PRO A 72 11.14 12.56 10.57
N ARG A 73 10.83 12.95 11.82
CA ARG A 73 9.45 12.98 12.32
C ARG A 73 8.55 13.99 11.62
N ARG A 74 9.13 15.07 11.08
CA ARG A 74 8.40 16.15 10.39
C ARG A 74 8.07 15.85 8.92
N CYS A 75 8.61 14.77 8.36
CA CYS A 75 8.33 14.40 6.97
C CYS A 75 7.04 13.61 6.88
N ARG A 76 6.13 14.00 5.97
CA ARG A 76 4.87 13.31 5.70
C ARG A 76 4.81 12.94 4.22
N ARG A 77 4.38 11.71 3.92
CA ARG A 77 4.05 11.29 2.56
C ARG A 77 2.61 11.70 2.25
N MET A 78 2.39 12.26 1.07
CA MET A 78 1.08 12.71 0.61
C MET A 78 0.91 12.34 -0.86
N ARG A 79 -0.33 12.06 -1.27
CA ARG A 79 -0.65 11.87 -2.69
C ARG A 79 -0.61 13.23 -3.38
N THR A 80 0.21 13.37 -4.42
CA THR A 80 0.34 14.59 -5.22
C THR A 80 -0.13 14.41 -6.66
N SER A 81 -0.37 13.16 -7.07
CA SER A 81 -0.80 12.79 -8.43
C SER A 81 -2.20 12.20 -8.40
N GLU A 82 -2.85 12.22 -9.56
CA GLU A 82 -4.10 11.50 -9.76
C GLU A 82 -3.87 9.99 -9.72
N VAL A 83 -4.93 9.27 -9.37
CA VAL A 83 -4.94 7.80 -9.41
C VAL A 83 -5.56 7.43 -10.74
N HIS A 84 -4.94 6.52 -11.46
CA HIS A 84 -5.52 5.93 -12.67
C HIS A 84 -5.68 4.43 -12.47
N VAL A 85 -6.76 3.87 -13.02
CA VAL A 85 -7.02 2.43 -12.98
C VAL A 85 -7.18 1.91 -14.40
N SER A 86 -6.42 0.87 -14.73
CA SER A 86 -6.50 0.18 -16.00
C SER A 86 -6.11 -1.28 -15.81
N HIS A 87 -6.90 -2.22 -16.31
CA HIS A 87 -6.64 -3.66 -16.21
C HIS A 87 -6.30 -4.13 -14.77
N ASN A 88 -7.05 -3.64 -13.77
CA ASN A 88 -6.82 -3.89 -12.33
C ASN A 88 -5.43 -3.47 -11.81
N LYS A 89 -4.76 -2.56 -12.52
CA LYS A 89 -3.52 -1.92 -12.09
C LYS A 89 -3.78 -0.48 -11.72
N ILE A 90 -3.11 -0.04 -10.66
CA ILE A 90 -3.09 1.35 -10.23
C ILE A 90 -1.81 2.00 -10.79
N SER A 91 -1.94 3.16 -11.41
CA SER A 91 -0.81 4.00 -11.83
C SER A 91 -1.04 5.46 -11.42
N PHE A 92 0.02 6.25 -11.50
CA PHE A 92 0.03 7.68 -11.17
C PHE A 92 0.71 8.43 -12.31
N THR A 93 0.18 9.60 -12.68
CA THR A 93 0.81 10.54 -13.62
C THR A 93 0.84 11.95 -13.04
#